data_AF-A0A914RR86-F1
#
_entry.id   AF-A0A914RR86-F1
#
_cell.length_a   1.000
_cell.length_b   1.000
_cell.length_c   1.000
_cell.angle_alpha   90.00
_cell.angle_beta   90.00
_cell.angle_gamma   90.00
#
_symmetry.space_group_name_H-M   'P 1'
#
loop_
_entity.id
_entity.type
_entity.pdbx_description
1 polymer ?
#
loop_
_entity_poly.entity_id
_entity_poly.type
_entity_poly.pdbx_seq_one_letter_code
_entity_poly.pdbx_strand_id
1 'polypeptide(L)'
;MNFEGVNQCLVAMGRISAFTWRWCLRFVDYWKNIGNDYRTVCVDVIGGCKERPVKATMIATALAALAYAAYFTGCVIMDMLNALTERRQVMVLVPNSIHSPEADRIRIYHSQDANMKDAWWRDLREDIVDIGAFGRWYNLSQSFQNYDVNEDEFNHNDTS
;
A
#
# COMPACT_ATOMS: atom_id res chain seq x y z
N MET A 1 54.85 38.33 -38.75
CA MET A 1 53.77 37.49 -38.20
C MET A 1 54.14 36.03 -38.44
N ASN A 2 54.14 35.20 -37.38
CA ASN A 2 54.72 33.86 -37.43
C ASN A 2 53.69 32.86 -38.02
N PHE A 3 53.82 32.55 -39.32
CA PHE A 3 52.85 31.76 -40.10
C PHE A 3 52.69 30.32 -39.58
N GLU A 4 53.73 29.75 -38.97
CA GLU A 4 53.68 28.39 -38.41
C GLU A 4 52.77 28.28 -37.17
N GLY A 5 52.71 29.32 -36.34
CA GLY A 5 51.87 29.34 -35.15
C GLY A 5 50.37 29.38 -35.47
N VAL A 6 50.00 30.06 -36.56
CA VAL A 6 48.60 30.14 -37.02
C VAL A 6 48.12 28.79 -37.56
N ASN A 7 48.97 28.07 -38.31
CA ASN A 7 48.65 26.74 -38.83
C ASN A 7 48.50 25.69 -37.72
N GLN A 8 49.36 25.71 -36.69
CA GLN A 8 49.20 24.79 -35.56
C GLN A 8 47.89 25.03 -34.79
N CYS A 9 47.49 26.31 -34.63
CA CYS A 9 46.24 26.67 -33.95
C CYS A 9 45.00 26.20 -34.75
N LEU A 10 45.02 26.38 -36.07
CA LEU A 10 43.98 25.87 -36.98
C LEU A 10 43.83 24.34 -36.92
N VAL A 11 44.93 23.61 -36.90
CA VAL A 11 44.93 22.14 -36.78
C VAL A 11 44.41 21.70 -35.40
N ALA A 12 44.79 22.39 -34.32
CA ALA A 12 44.29 22.10 -32.97
C ALA A 12 42.77 22.31 -32.85
N MET A 13 42.24 23.41 -33.40
CA MET A 13 40.80 23.68 -33.42
C MET A 13 40.03 22.62 -34.22
N GLY A 14 40.56 22.17 -35.36
CA GLY A 14 39.96 21.09 -36.16
C GLY A 14 39.93 19.74 -35.43
N ARG A 15 40.93 19.44 -34.61
CA ARG A 15 40.97 18.21 -33.80
C ARG A 15 39.96 18.25 -32.65
N ILE A 16 39.78 19.42 -32.02
CA ILE A 16 38.81 19.62 -30.95
C ILE A 16 37.38 19.53 -31.49
N SER A 17 37.08 20.16 -32.63
CA SER A 17 35.75 20.10 -33.24
C SER A 17 35.39 18.70 -33.74
N ALA A 18 36.35 17.95 -34.31
CA ALA A 18 36.15 16.56 -34.70
C ALA A 18 35.90 15.65 -33.49
N PHE A 19 36.58 15.91 -32.37
CA PHE A 19 36.39 15.18 -31.12
C PHE A 19 35.01 15.44 -30.52
N THR A 20 34.59 16.71 -30.40
CA THR A 20 33.26 17.06 -29.86
C THR A 20 32.13 16.55 -30.76
N TRP A 21 32.28 16.67 -32.08
CA TRP A 21 31.33 16.09 -33.04
C TRP A 21 31.17 14.58 -32.88
N ARG A 22 32.29 13.85 -32.75
CA ARG A 22 32.28 12.39 -32.52
C ARG A 22 31.56 12.03 -31.22
N TRP A 23 31.80 12.80 -30.16
CA TRP A 23 31.19 12.56 -28.85
C TRP A 23 29.67 12.80 -28.87
N CYS A 24 29.22 13.89 -29.52
CA CYS A 24 27.79 14.15 -29.71
C CYS A 24 27.07 13.04 -30.50
N LEU A 25 27.69 12.53 -31.57
CA LEU A 25 27.11 11.41 -32.33
C LEU A 25 26.98 10.15 -31.47
N ARG A 26 28.02 9.81 -30.69
CA ARG A 26 27.97 8.66 -29.78
C ARG A 26 26.93 8.80 -28.69
N PHE A 27 26.76 10.01 -28.15
CA PHE A 27 25.72 10.30 -27.18
C PHE A 27 24.33 10.09 -27.80
N VAL A 28 24.08 10.63 -28.99
CA VAL A 28 22.83 10.43 -29.73
C VAL A 28 22.57 8.95 -30.01
N ASP A 29 23.58 8.20 -30.46
CA ASP A 29 23.45 6.76 -30.73
C ASP A 29 23.17 5.97 -29.45
N TYR A 30 23.81 6.32 -28.33
CA TYR A 30 23.54 5.72 -27.04
C TYR A 30 22.08 5.93 -26.60
N TRP A 31 21.56 7.15 -26.70
CA TRP A 31 20.17 7.44 -26.36
C TRP A 31 19.18 6.76 -27.31
N LYS A 32 19.51 6.66 -28.59
CA LYS A 32 18.72 5.87 -29.54
C LYS A 32 18.67 4.40 -29.15
N ASN A 33 19.80 3.81 -28.77
CA ASN A 33 19.86 2.41 -28.36
C ASN A 33 19.08 2.18 -27.07
N ILE A 34 19.23 3.05 -26.07
CA ILE A 34 18.42 3.01 -24.84
C ILE A 34 16.93 3.05 -25.17
N GLY A 35 16.51 4.03 -25.98
CA GLY A 35 15.11 4.17 -26.35
C GLY A 35 14.58 2.93 -27.07
N ASN A 36 15.40 2.33 -27.92
CA ASN A 36 15.04 1.13 -28.66
C ASN A 36 14.96 -0.11 -27.74
N ASP A 37 15.82 -0.22 -26.73
CA ASP A 37 15.76 -1.29 -25.72
C ASP A 37 14.49 -1.19 -24.89
N TYR A 38 14.15 -0.01 -24.37
CA TYR A 38 12.90 0.18 -23.64
C TYR A 38 11.67 -0.08 -24.51
N ARG A 39 11.70 0.34 -25.79
CA ARG A 39 10.65 0.03 -26.75
C ARG A 39 10.49 -1.47 -26.93
N THR A 40 11.59 -2.21 -27.04
CA THR A 40 11.61 -3.67 -27.22
C THR A 40 10.97 -4.35 -26.01
N VAL A 41 11.38 -3.99 -24.79
CA VAL A 41 10.77 -4.50 -23.56
C VAL A 41 9.26 -4.23 -23.51
N CYS A 42 8.81 -3.02 -23.86
CA CYS A 42 7.38 -2.71 -23.90
C CYS A 42 6.62 -3.59 -24.91
N VAL A 43 7.17 -3.79 -26.10
CA VAL A 43 6.57 -4.66 -27.13
C VAL A 43 6.51 -6.10 -26.65
N ASP A 44 7.56 -6.59 -26.00
CA ASP A 44 7.63 -7.95 -25.45
C ASP A 44 6.66 -8.15 -24.29
N VAL A 45 6.49 -7.16 -23.40
CA VAL A 45 5.49 -7.19 -22.32
C VAL A 45 4.08 -7.27 -22.91
N ILE A 46 3.77 -6.44 -23.91
CA ILE A 46 2.46 -6.46 -24.59
C ILE A 46 2.25 -7.81 -25.30
N GLY A 47 3.29 -8.33 -25.96
CA GLY A 47 3.28 -9.65 -26.58
C GLY A 47 2.98 -10.76 -25.56
N GLY A 48 3.72 -10.79 -24.45
CA GLY A 48 3.54 -11.77 -23.37
C GLY A 48 2.15 -11.70 -22.73
N CYS A 49 1.57 -10.50 -22.59
CA CYS A 49 0.19 -10.33 -22.14
C CYS A 49 -0.83 -10.90 -23.14
N LYS A 50 -0.58 -10.80 -24.44
CA LYS A 50 -1.45 -11.37 -25.49
C LYS A 50 -1.31 -12.89 -25.60
N GLU A 51 -0.10 -13.41 -25.48
CA GLU A 51 0.18 -14.85 -25.59
C GLU A 51 -0.42 -15.65 -24.44
N ARG A 52 -0.37 -15.11 -23.22
CA ARG A 52 -0.80 -15.81 -22.00
C ARG A 52 -1.60 -14.88 -21.08
N PRO A 53 -2.82 -14.48 -21.49
CA PRO A 53 -3.59 -13.48 -20.77
C PRO A 53 -3.85 -13.88 -19.32
N VAL A 54 -4.14 -15.16 -19.06
CA VAL A 54 -4.41 -15.65 -17.69
C VAL A 54 -3.17 -15.59 -16.79
N LYS A 55 -1.97 -15.89 -17.30
CA LYS A 55 -0.75 -15.81 -16.49
C LYS A 55 -0.34 -14.37 -16.23
N ALA A 56 -0.47 -13.52 -17.24
CA ALA A 56 -0.20 -12.10 -17.12
C ALA A 56 -1.13 -11.42 -16.11
N THR A 57 -2.44 -11.73 -16.13
CA THR A 57 -3.39 -11.19 -15.16
C THR A 57 -3.08 -11.65 -13.74
N MET A 58 -2.76 -12.95 -13.52
CA MET A 58 -2.36 -13.44 -12.20
C MET A 58 -1.12 -12.73 -11.64
N ILE A 59 -0.11 -12.50 -12.48
CA ILE A 59 1.13 -11.81 -12.06
C ILE A 59 0.84 -10.32 -11.79
N ALA A 60 0.06 -9.66 -12.66
CA ALA A 60 -0.30 -8.25 -12.51
C ALA A 60 -1.15 -8.01 -11.25
N THR A 61 -2.12 -8.87 -10.96
CA THR A 61 -2.93 -8.78 -9.74
C THR A 61 -2.08 -9.03 -8.49
N ALA A 62 -1.16 -10.00 -8.52
CA ALA A 62 -0.24 -10.24 -7.41
C ALA A 62 0.68 -9.04 -7.13
N LEU A 63 1.25 -8.44 -8.18
CA LEU A 63 2.06 -7.21 -8.06
C LEU A 63 1.25 -6.03 -7.53
N ALA A 64 0.03 -5.84 -8.03
CA ALA A 64 -0.86 -4.79 -7.54
C ALA A 64 -1.24 -4.99 -6.07
N ALA A 65 -1.53 -6.23 -5.67
CA ALA A 65 -1.83 -6.56 -4.28
C ALA A 65 -0.63 -6.31 -3.35
N LEU A 66 0.58 -6.69 -3.78
CA LEU A 66 1.81 -6.40 -3.02
C LEU A 66 2.08 -4.90 -2.89
N ALA A 67 1.91 -4.14 -3.97
CA ALA A 67 2.07 -2.69 -3.94
C ALA A 67 1.02 -2.01 -3.03
N TYR A 68 -0.24 -2.47 -3.12
CA TYR A 68 -1.33 -1.99 -2.26
C TYR A 68 -1.07 -2.34 -0.79
N ALA A 69 -0.64 -3.56 -0.49
CA ALA A 69 -0.31 -3.99 0.86
C ALA A 69 0.88 -3.20 1.42
N ALA A 70 1.94 -2.97 0.65
CA ALA A 70 3.09 -2.17 1.07
C ALA A 70 2.72 -0.70 1.33
N TYR A 71 1.76 -0.15 0.59
CA TYR A 71 1.22 1.18 0.83
C TYR A 71 0.31 1.24 2.06
N PHE A 72 -0.51 0.20 2.29
CA PHE A 72 -1.56 0.20 3.31
C PHE A 72 -1.08 -0.27 4.69
N THR A 73 -0.08 -1.16 4.80
CA THR A 73 0.36 -1.72 6.10
C THR A 73 0.86 -0.69 7.11
N GLY A 74 1.46 0.42 6.66
CA GLY A 74 1.91 1.50 7.54
C GLY A 74 0.77 2.35 8.14
N CYS A 75 -0.34 2.52 7.42
CA CYS A 75 -1.50 3.28 7.89
C CYS A 75 -2.55 2.42 8.58
N VAL A 76 -2.66 1.13 8.26
CA VAL A 76 -3.65 0.20 8.83
C VAL A 76 -3.65 0.17 10.35
N ILE A 77 -2.49 0.01 10.98
CA ILE A 77 -2.42 -0.09 12.44
C ILE A 77 -2.84 1.25 13.07
N MET A 78 -2.38 2.37 12.49
CA MET A 78 -2.69 3.70 13.01
C MET A 78 -4.18 4.03 12.84
N ASP A 79 -4.77 3.72 11.68
CA ASP A 79 -6.18 3.94 11.39
C ASP A 79 -7.08 3.09 12.28
N MET A 80 -6.68 1.84 12.61
CA MET A 80 -7.38 0.99 13.57
C MET A 80 -7.38 1.58 14.97
N LEU A 81 -6.22 2.01 15.44
CA LEU A 81 -6.07 2.58 16.77
C LEU A 81 -6.83 3.91 16.91
N ASN A 82 -6.82 4.74 15.87
CA ASN A 82 -7.61 5.97 15.84
C ASN A 82 -9.11 5.67 15.88
N ALA A 83 -9.60 4.74 15.05
CA ALA A 83 -11.01 4.33 15.06
C ALA A 83 -11.44 3.79 16.43
N LEU A 84 -10.61 2.96 17.09
CA LEU A 84 -10.89 2.48 18.44
C LEU A 84 -10.91 3.62 19.47
N THR A 85 -10.02 4.60 19.33
CA THR A 85 -9.92 5.75 20.24
C THR A 85 -11.16 6.64 20.14
N GLU A 86 -11.59 6.98 18.93
CA GLU A 86 -12.79 7.79 18.69
C GLU A 86 -14.04 7.11 19.26
N ARG A 87 -14.19 5.81 19.01
CA ARG A 87 -15.33 5.03 19.49
C ARG A 87 -15.34 4.87 21.01
N ARG A 88 -14.16 4.75 21.62
CA ARG A 88 -14.01 4.81 23.08
C ARG A 88 -14.46 6.16 23.63
N GLN A 89 -14.12 7.28 22.99
CA GLN A 89 -14.57 8.60 23.43
C GLN A 89 -16.10 8.70 23.42
N VAL A 90 -16.76 8.17 22.38
CA VAL A 90 -18.22 8.14 22.31
C VAL A 90 -18.82 7.30 23.45
N MET A 91 -18.24 6.14 23.77
CA MET A 91 -18.73 5.31 24.87
C MET A 91 -18.53 5.92 26.25
N VAL A 92 -17.54 6.79 26.44
CA VAL A 92 -17.34 7.48 27.73
C VAL A 92 -18.47 8.49 28.00
N LEU A 93 -19.15 8.98 26.96
CA LEU A 93 -20.26 9.93 27.10
C LEU A 93 -21.57 9.27 27.52
N VAL A 94 -21.66 7.95 27.39
CA VAL A 94 -22.88 7.19 27.68
C VAL A 94 -22.76 6.55 29.07
N PRO A 95 -23.83 6.53 29.88
CA PRO A 95 -23.83 5.79 31.13
C PRO A 95 -23.73 4.28 30.89
N ASN A 96 -22.95 3.58 31.71
CA ASN A 96 -22.76 2.13 31.60
C ASN A 96 -24.07 1.30 31.66
N SER A 97 -25.18 1.85 32.18
CA SER A 97 -26.47 1.13 32.25
C SER A 97 -27.11 0.89 30.88
N ILE A 98 -26.95 1.85 29.95
CA ILE A 98 -27.52 1.79 28.60
C ILE A 98 -26.51 1.33 27.54
N HIS A 99 -25.33 0.87 27.95
CA HIS A 99 -24.35 0.32 27.02
C HIS A 99 -24.80 -1.03 26.47
N SER A 100 -24.67 -1.20 25.16
CA SER A 100 -24.78 -2.52 24.57
C SER A 100 -23.64 -3.43 25.07
N PRO A 101 -23.94 -4.67 25.49
CA PRO A 101 -22.93 -5.66 25.89
C PRO A 101 -21.89 -5.94 24.79
N GLU A 102 -22.27 -5.80 23.52
CA GLU A 102 -21.38 -6.02 22.37
C GLU A 102 -20.34 -4.89 22.22
N ALA A 103 -20.77 -3.63 22.39
CA ALA A 103 -19.89 -2.48 22.32
C ALA A 103 -18.88 -2.46 23.47
N ASP A 104 -19.32 -2.85 24.68
CA ASP A 104 -18.46 -2.93 25.86
C ASP A 104 -17.40 -4.05 25.77
N ARG A 105 -17.70 -5.17 25.09
CA ARG A 105 -16.73 -6.25 24.83
C ARG A 105 -15.56 -5.76 23.98
N ILE A 106 -15.83 -4.96 22.96
CA ILE A 106 -14.82 -4.45 22.01
C ILE A 106 -13.98 -3.31 22.62
N ARG A 107 -14.47 -2.67 23.69
CA ARG A 107 -13.74 -1.64 24.47
C ARG A 107 -12.42 -2.14 25.04
N ILE A 108 -12.36 -3.43 25.38
CA ILE A 108 -11.26 -4.06 26.10
C ILE A 108 -10.42 -4.85 25.09
N TYR A 109 -9.49 -4.18 24.41
CA TYR A 109 -8.51 -4.88 23.58
C TYR A 109 -7.55 -5.62 24.53
N HIS A 110 -7.83 -6.90 24.79
CA HIS A 110 -6.98 -7.73 25.64
C HIS A 110 -5.57 -7.82 25.04
N SER A 111 -4.54 -7.71 25.89
CA SER A 111 -3.17 -7.99 25.49
C SER A 111 -3.04 -9.48 25.16
N GLN A 112 -2.92 -9.81 23.88
CA GLN A 112 -2.60 -11.17 23.45
C GLN A 112 -1.12 -11.41 23.72
N ASP A 113 -0.81 -12.10 24.82
CA ASP A 113 0.57 -12.48 25.15
C ASP A 113 1.05 -13.56 24.15
N ALA A 114 2.21 -13.31 23.52
CA ALA A 114 2.79 -14.20 22.52
C ALA A 114 3.18 -15.58 23.10
N ASN A 115 3.32 -15.68 24.41
CA ASN A 115 3.79 -16.89 25.09
C ASN A 115 2.68 -17.94 25.35
N MET A 116 1.42 -17.62 25.02
CA MET A 116 0.26 -18.49 25.27
C MET A 116 -0.41 -19.05 24.00
N LYS A 117 0.13 -18.77 22.82
CA LYS A 117 -0.50 -19.18 21.55
C LYS A 117 -0.07 -20.57 21.13
N ASP A 118 -1.01 -21.34 20.62
CA ASP A 118 -0.77 -22.67 20.05
C ASP A 118 -0.17 -22.50 18.64
N ALA A 119 -0.18 -23.55 17.81
CA ALA A 119 0.33 -23.43 16.45
C ALA A 119 -0.43 -22.34 15.65
N TRP A 120 0.29 -21.37 15.09
CA TRP A 120 -0.25 -20.15 14.47
C TRP A 120 -1.34 -20.34 13.40
N TRP A 121 -1.44 -21.52 12.79
CA TRP A 121 -2.45 -21.87 11.79
C TRP A 121 -3.82 -22.25 12.39
N ARG A 122 -3.85 -22.73 13.64
CA ARG A 122 -5.08 -23.16 14.33
C ARG A 122 -5.82 -21.96 14.91
N ASP A 123 -5.06 -21.03 15.46
CA ASP A 123 -5.59 -19.86 16.17
C ASP A 123 -5.84 -18.68 15.21
N LEU A 124 -5.46 -18.80 13.94
CA LEU A 124 -5.62 -17.72 12.95
C LEU A 124 -7.05 -17.20 12.85
N ARG A 125 -8.07 -18.06 13.01
CA ARG A 125 -9.47 -17.61 13.01
C ARG A 125 -9.91 -16.92 14.30
N GLU A 126 -9.28 -17.27 15.42
CA GLU A 126 -9.62 -16.76 16.75
C GLU A 126 -8.85 -15.46 17.07
N ASP A 127 -7.69 -15.27 16.44
CA ASP A 127 -6.84 -14.09 16.59
C ASP A 127 -7.23 -12.91 15.67
N ILE A 128 -8.05 -13.12 14.65
CA ILE A 128 -8.53 -12.05 13.77
C ILE A 128 -9.59 -11.23 14.51
N VAL A 129 -9.20 -10.03 14.95
CA VAL A 129 -10.08 -9.12 15.70
C VAL A 129 -11.03 -8.33 14.78
N ASP A 130 -10.55 -7.88 13.62
CA ASP A 130 -11.34 -7.12 12.65
C ASP A 130 -10.73 -7.21 11.24
N ILE A 131 -11.56 -6.98 10.22
CA ILE A 131 -11.17 -6.92 8.81
C ILE A 131 -11.34 -5.48 8.35
N GLY A 132 -10.23 -4.82 8.04
CA GLY A 132 -10.21 -3.46 7.48
C GLY A 132 -10.18 -3.51 5.96
N ALA A 133 -11.21 -2.97 5.29
CA ALA A 133 -11.20 -2.76 3.85
C ALA A 133 -11.85 -1.43 3.49
N PHE A 134 -11.34 -0.78 2.43
CA PHE A 134 -11.84 0.52 1.94
C PHE A 134 -11.89 1.64 3.01
N GLY A 135 -10.96 1.62 3.97
CA GLY A 135 -10.92 2.60 5.07
C GLY A 135 -12.01 2.39 6.13
N ARG A 136 -12.69 1.22 6.14
CA ARG A 136 -13.68 0.87 7.16
C ARG A 136 -13.31 -0.42 7.88
N TRP A 137 -13.50 -0.40 9.19
CA TRP A 137 -13.39 -1.55 10.10
C TRP A 137 -14.78 -2.16 10.27
N TYR A 138 -15.00 -3.35 9.73
CA TYR A 138 -16.34 -3.89 9.59
C TYR A 138 -16.92 -4.41 10.92
N ASN A 139 -16.13 -5.14 11.71
CA ASN A 139 -16.55 -5.66 13.01
C ASN A 139 -16.80 -4.50 13.99
N LEU A 140 -15.84 -3.58 14.13
CA LEU A 140 -15.96 -2.38 14.96
C LEU A 140 -17.08 -1.45 14.48
N SER A 141 -17.34 -1.36 13.17
CA SER A 141 -18.46 -0.54 12.69
C SER A 141 -19.81 -1.17 12.97
N GLN A 142 -19.92 -2.49 13.01
CA GLN A 142 -21.19 -3.18 13.22
C GLN A 142 -21.59 -3.10 14.70
N SER A 143 -20.66 -3.35 15.61
CA SER A 143 -20.92 -3.33 17.06
C SER A 143 -21.31 -1.95 17.61
N PHE A 144 -21.03 -0.89 16.86
CA PHE A 144 -21.32 0.49 17.22
C PHE A 144 -22.58 1.05 16.55
N GLN A 145 -23.35 0.25 15.81
CA GLN A 145 -24.62 0.73 15.24
C GLN A 145 -25.69 0.97 16.30
N ASN A 146 -25.74 0.12 17.33
CA ASN A 146 -26.71 0.17 18.43
C ASN A 146 -25.99 0.18 19.79
N TYR A 147 -24.97 1.03 19.94
CA TYR A 147 -24.10 1.01 21.13
C TYR A 147 -24.76 1.55 22.41
N ASP A 148 -25.83 2.32 22.26
CA ASP A 148 -26.64 2.98 23.29
C ASP A 148 -27.98 2.26 23.56
N VAL A 149 -28.16 1.06 23.00
CA VAL A 149 -29.34 0.23 23.21
C VAL A 149 -28.94 -0.99 24.02
N ASN A 150 -29.53 -1.12 25.22
CA ASN A 150 -29.37 -2.29 26.06
C ASN A 150 -30.68 -3.10 26.10
N GLU A 151 -30.69 -4.27 25.44
CA GLU A 151 -31.87 -5.14 25.38
C GLU A 151 -32.28 -5.68 26.76
N ASP A 152 -31.34 -5.80 27.70
CA ASP A 152 -31.61 -6.25 29.07
C ASP A 152 -32.53 -5.29 29.85
N GLU A 153 -32.59 -4.00 29.45
CA GLU A 153 -33.49 -3.01 30.05
C GLU A 153 -34.96 -3.25 29.68
N PHE A 154 -35.23 -3.86 28.52
CA PHE A 154 -36.59 -4.03 28.00
C PHE A 154 -37.23 -5.37 28.38
N ASN A 155 -36.41 -6.38 28.70
CA ASN A 155 -36.84 -7.74 29.02
C ASN A 155 -37.72 -7.87 30.30
N HIS A 156 -37.82 -6.82 31.13
CA HIS A 156 -38.63 -6.80 32.35
C HIS A 156 -40.06 -6.25 32.14
N ASN A 157 -40.36 -5.68 30.97
CA ASN A 157 -41.62 -4.99 30.70
C ASN A 157 -42.64 -5.82 29.89
N ASP A 158 -42.21 -6.95 29.31
CA ASP A 158 -43.04 -7.79 28.44
C ASP A 158 -43.81 -8.90 29.19
N THR A 159 -43.61 -9.03 30.51
CA THR A 159 -44.28 -10.04 31.36
C THR A 159 -45.46 -9.48 32.18
N SER A 160 -46.00 -8.31 31.81
CA SER A 160 -47.18 -7.70 32.46
C SER A 160 -48.46 -7.88 31.64
#